data_AF-A0AAD7ULY5-F1
#
_entry.id   AF-A0AAD7ULY5-F1
#
_cell.length_a   1.000
_cell.length_b   1.000
_cell.length_c   1.000
_cell.angle_alpha   90.00
_cell.angle_beta   90.00
_cell.angle_gamma   90.00
#
_symmetry.space_group_name_H-M   'P 1'
#
loop_
_entity.id
_entity.type
_entity.pdbx_description
1 polymer ?
#
loop_
_entity_poly.entity_id
_entity_poly.type
_entity_poly.pdbx_seq_one_letter_code
_entity_poly.pdbx_strand_id
1 'polypeptide(L)'
;MGKHDDDDDDDEKVAYSSNARCCKEEEEDDILSPTIRAFCHFVTSAKFRKEVNMFFDAHCEGFEDADVDSEQRLEWTGVFEKFTQLIEKLLDDFCGVHQLEPRGVFGMVQRARRSGMLDDEFLPSILSITEYAYFVEQMGLMAREDNNLRRARDLANNTMESKDGENISGVWRIATKDGALELTDVKAGLDRYLAAVGVPRSLCGLFRGSLFSTKGLVVAQERGTVTFISDTITGRHKQVFTTDGQRRDVLNAGGIRSPWVASLDAGGRVVVRSLKPSGLSKGCAIVYTWELVGPHLRCTAEVERPDGIVVHEFFYKRQPVPKKRDAGGGPHK
;
A
#
# COMPACT_ATOMS: atom_id res chain seq x y z
N MET A 1 -16.52 -13.90 -7.32
CA MET A 1 -17.04 -13.58 -5.97
C MET A 1 -16.20 -14.32 -4.93
N GLY A 2 -15.10 -13.70 -4.51
CA GLY A 2 -14.28 -14.21 -3.40
C GLY A 2 -14.97 -13.96 -2.07
N LYS A 3 -14.86 -14.89 -1.13
CA LYS A 3 -15.24 -14.63 0.27
C LYS A 3 -14.20 -13.66 0.84
N HIS A 4 -14.61 -12.45 1.19
CA HIS A 4 -13.82 -11.62 2.09
C HIS A 4 -14.01 -12.16 3.50
N ASP A 5 -12.89 -12.50 4.16
CA ASP A 5 -12.85 -13.01 5.52
C ASP A 5 -13.14 -11.86 6.50
N ASP A 6 -13.99 -12.10 7.50
CA ASP A 6 -14.39 -11.12 8.54
C ASP A 6 -13.28 -10.78 9.56
N ASP A 7 -12.03 -11.20 9.29
CA ASP A 7 -10.88 -11.05 10.21
C ASP A 7 -10.39 -9.61 10.38
N ASP A 8 -10.78 -8.67 9.50
CA ASP A 8 -10.33 -7.27 9.53
C ASP A 8 -10.81 -6.49 10.78
N ASP A 9 -11.92 -6.90 11.41
CA ASP A 9 -12.53 -6.17 12.53
C ASP A 9 -11.74 -6.31 13.86
N ASP A 10 -11.01 -7.41 14.04
CA ASP A 10 -10.20 -7.64 15.24
C ASP A 10 -8.82 -6.96 15.15
N ASP A 11 -8.24 -6.88 13.95
CA ASP A 11 -7.02 -6.10 13.68
C ASP A 11 -7.23 -4.60 13.96
N GLU A 12 -8.42 -4.07 13.67
CA GLU A 12 -8.77 -2.66 13.94
C GLU A 12 -8.89 -2.38 15.45
N LYS A 13 -9.39 -3.33 16.25
CA LYS A 13 -9.39 -3.21 17.73
C LYS A 13 -7.98 -3.25 18.31
N VAL A 14 -7.07 -4.05 17.73
CA VAL A 14 -5.66 -4.10 18.12
C VAL A 14 -4.95 -2.79 17.74
N ALA A 15 -5.20 -2.25 16.55
CA ALA A 15 -4.68 -0.95 16.13
C ALA A 15 -5.20 0.18 17.04
N TYR A 16 -6.49 0.18 17.38
CA TYR A 16 -7.09 1.17 18.28
C TYR A 16 -6.54 1.08 19.71
N SER A 17 -6.40 -0.13 20.25
CA SER A 17 -5.87 -0.34 21.61
C SER A 17 -4.37 -0.11 21.71
N SER A 18 -3.60 -0.41 20.66
CA SER A 18 -2.17 -0.07 20.53
C SER A 18 -1.97 1.44 20.47
N ASN A 19 -2.80 2.16 19.70
CA ASN A 19 -2.79 3.63 19.65
C ASN A 19 -3.21 4.25 20.99
N ALA A 20 -4.24 3.71 21.65
CA ALA A 20 -4.68 4.18 22.97
C ALA A 20 -3.65 3.92 24.08
N ARG A 21 -2.84 2.87 23.98
CA ARG A 21 -1.69 2.63 24.88
C ARG A 21 -0.52 3.56 24.57
N CYS A 22 -0.25 3.85 23.29
CA CYS A 22 0.79 4.78 22.89
C CYS A 22 0.51 6.23 23.32
N CYS A 23 -0.77 6.59 23.51
CA CYS A 23 -1.19 7.92 23.99
C CYS A 23 -1.19 8.07 25.53
N LYS A 24 -0.85 7.04 26.32
CA LYS A 24 -1.01 7.09 27.78
C LYS A 24 0.24 7.49 28.58
N GLU A 25 1.41 7.65 27.96
CA GLU A 25 2.65 7.88 28.73
C GLU A 25 3.49 9.12 28.33
N GLU A 26 3.05 9.98 27.41
CA GLU A 26 3.75 11.25 27.14
C GLU A 26 2.76 12.41 26.99
N GLU A 27 2.54 13.16 28.07
CA GLU A 27 1.83 14.46 28.11
C GLU A 27 2.65 15.58 27.42
N GLU A 28 3.33 15.29 26.32
CA GLU A 28 4.06 16.30 25.54
C GLU A 28 3.22 16.75 24.34
N ASP A 29 2.74 18.00 24.41
CA ASP A 29 2.29 18.87 23.32
C ASP A 29 1.68 18.14 22.11
N ASP A 30 0.47 17.60 22.30
CA ASP A 30 -0.24 16.94 21.21
C ASP A 30 -0.74 17.99 20.20
N ILE A 31 0.13 18.32 19.24
CA ILE A 31 0.03 19.52 18.41
C ILE A 31 -1.28 19.53 17.59
N LEU A 32 -1.78 18.37 17.17
CA LEU A 32 -2.97 18.27 16.31
C LEU A 32 -4.28 18.30 17.10
N SER A 33 -5.21 19.15 16.66
CA SER A 33 -6.58 19.17 17.21
C SER A 33 -7.22 17.77 17.13
N PRO A 34 -8.01 17.36 18.14
CA PRO A 34 -8.66 16.05 18.18
C PRO A 34 -9.46 15.72 16.91
N THR A 35 -10.14 16.72 16.34
CA THR A 35 -10.90 16.61 15.10
C THR A 35 -10.04 16.20 13.90
N ILE A 36 -8.87 16.82 13.74
CA ILE A 36 -7.97 16.52 12.62
C ILE A 36 -7.41 15.11 12.79
N ARG A 37 -7.07 14.70 14.01
CA ARG A 37 -6.65 13.31 14.27
C ARG A 37 -7.74 12.32 13.93
N ALA A 38 -8.98 12.59 14.34
CA ALA A 38 -10.13 11.75 14.02
C ALA A 38 -10.35 11.65 12.51
N PHE A 39 -10.24 12.77 11.77
CA PHE A 39 -10.32 12.78 10.32
C PHE A 39 -9.20 11.96 9.68
N CYS A 40 -7.95 12.16 10.11
CA CYS A 40 -6.82 11.41 9.60
C CYS A 40 -6.97 9.92 9.84
N HIS A 41 -7.49 9.53 11.00
CA HIS A 41 -7.80 8.15 11.34
C HIS A 41 -8.90 7.57 10.44
N PHE A 42 -9.99 8.32 10.26
CA PHE A 42 -11.14 7.89 9.47
C PHE A 42 -10.76 7.52 8.03
N VAL A 43 -10.08 8.41 7.31
CA VAL A 43 -9.72 8.23 5.89
C VAL A 43 -8.66 7.15 5.63
N THR A 44 -8.17 6.51 6.70
CA THR A 44 -7.18 5.42 6.66
C THR A 44 -7.63 4.19 7.43
N SER A 45 -8.83 4.25 8.01
CA SER A 45 -9.42 3.16 8.76
C SER A 45 -9.63 1.93 7.87
N ALA A 46 -9.70 0.76 8.49
CA ALA A 46 -10.04 -0.47 7.77
C ALA A 46 -11.44 -0.34 7.15
N LYS A 47 -12.39 0.25 7.89
CA LYS A 47 -13.74 0.55 7.41
C LYS A 47 -13.76 1.37 6.11
N PHE A 48 -13.05 2.50 6.07
CA PHE A 48 -13.01 3.33 4.86
C PHE A 48 -12.41 2.57 3.67
N ARG A 49 -11.30 1.84 3.90
CA ARG A 49 -10.65 1.02 2.87
C ARG A 49 -11.56 -0.11 2.37
N LYS A 50 -12.30 -0.77 3.27
CA LYS A 50 -13.23 -1.86 2.94
C LYS A 50 -14.32 -1.38 1.98
N GLU A 51 -14.95 -0.24 2.27
CA GLU A 51 -15.98 0.34 1.39
C GLU A 51 -15.42 0.68 0.00
N VAL A 52 -14.22 1.26 -0.06
CA VAL A 52 -13.53 1.56 -1.33
C VAL A 52 -13.20 0.28 -2.11
N ASN A 53 -12.65 -0.73 -1.44
CA ASN A 53 -12.29 -2.00 -2.08
C ASN A 53 -13.52 -2.76 -2.58
N MET A 54 -14.60 -2.79 -1.79
CA MET A 54 -15.87 -3.38 -2.21
C MET A 54 -16.42 -2.72 -3.47
N PHE A 55 -16.26 -1.40 -3.60
CA PHE A 55 -16.63 -0.70 -4.83
C PHE A 55 -15.75 -1.14 -6.01
N PHE A 56 -14.43 -1.17 -5.85
CA PHE A 56 -13.53 -1.60 -6.92
C PHE A 56 -13.81 -3.04 -7.36
N ASP A 57 -13.98 -3.96 -6.43
CA ASP A 57 -14.29 -5.37 -6.73
C ASP A 57 -15.60 -5.52 -7.51
N ALA A 58 -16.60 -4.68 -7.24
CA ALA A 58 -17.88 -4.71 -7.92
C ALA A 58 -17.86 -4.14 -9.35
N HIS A 59 -16.82 -3.36 -9.69
CA HIS A 59 -16.82 -2.55 -10.91
C HIS A 59 -15.56 -2.67 -11.78
N CYS A 60 -14.51 -3.35 -11.33
CA CYS A 60 -13.21 -3.38 -12.02
C CYS A 60 -13.17 -4.25 -13.28
N GLU A 61 -14.05 -5.24 -13.44
CA GLU A 61 -14.02 -6.20 -14.56
C GLU A 61 -13.96 -5.53 -15.95
N GLY A 62 -14.59 -4.36 -16.12
CA GLY A 62 -14.56 -3.60 -17.37
C GLY A 62 -13.30 -2.77 -17.65
N PHE A 63 -12.26 -2.87 -16.82
CA PHE A 63 -11.05 -2.02 -16.87
C PHE A 63 -9.76 -2.80 -17.20
N GLU A 64 -9.86 -4.03 -17.72
CA GLU A 64 -8.67 -4.86 -18.02
C GLU A 64 -7.67 -4.18 -18.97
N ASP A 65 -8.18 -3.39 -19.91
CA ASP A 65 -7.45 -2.62 -20.91
C ASP A 65 -7.22 -1.15 -20.51
N ALA A 66 -7.51 -0.79 -19.25
CA ALA A 66 -7.31 0.56 -18.75
C ALA A 66 -5.83 0.96 -18.82
N ASP A 67 -5.59 2.05 -19.54
CA ASP A 67 -4.33 2.77 -19.63
C ASP A 67 -4.62 4.27 -19.59
N VAL A 68 -4.12 4.97 -18.57
CA VAL A 68 -4.39 6.38 -18.30
C VAL A 68 -3.92 7.30 -19.44
N ASP A 69 -2.92 6.88 -20.20
CA ASP A 69 -2.35 7.68 -21.29
C ASP A 69 -3.06 7.44 -22.65
N SER A 70 -4.08 6.56 -22.67
CA SER A 70 -4.83 6.18 -23.86
C SER A 70 -6.25 6.77 -23.91
N GLU A 71 -6.98 6.52 -25.00
CA GLU A 71 -8.39 6.91 -25.10
C GLU A 71 -9.25 6.09 -24.13
N GLN A 72 -10.07 6.78 -23.34
CA GLN A 72 -10.84 6.19 -22.26
C GLN A 72 -12.26 5.84 -22.72
N ARG A 73 -12.80 4.71 -22.24
CA ARG A 73 -14.19 4.34 -22.56
C ARG A 73 -15.16 5.28 -21.86
N LEU A 74 -16.19 5.76 -22.58
CA LEU A 74 -17.20 6.68 -22.03
C LEU A 74 -17.96 6.09 -20.83
N GLU A 75 -18.16 4.78 -20.80
CA GLU A 75 -18.83 4.08 -19.70
C GLU A 75 -18.06 4.19 -18.37
N TRP A 76 -16.74 4.37 -18.41
CA TRP A 76 -15.91 4.52 -17.21
C TRP A 76 -16.21 5.82 -16.46
N THR A 77 -16.64 6.88 -17.15
CA THR A 77 -17.06 8.14 -16.50
C THR A 77 -18.27 7.91 -15.60
N GLY A 78 -19.26 7.13 -16.03
CA GLY A 78 -20.44 6.83 -15.21
C GLY A 78 -20.11 5.97 -13.98
N VAL A 79 -19.08 5.13 -14.04
CA VAL A 79 -18.58 4.39 -12.86
C VAL A 79 -17.82 5.34 -11.93
N PHE A 80 -17.00 6.24 -12.47
CA PHE A 80 -16.28 7.22 -11.69
C PHE A 80 -17.20 8.17 -10.91
N GLU A 81 -18.29 8.65 -11.51
CA GLU A 81 -19.27 9.49 -10.81
C GLU A 81 -19.87 8.78 -9.58
N LYS A 82 -20.19 7.48 -9.71
CA LYS A 82 -20.66 6.66 -8.58
C LYS A 82 -19.58 6.52 -7.51
N PHE A 83 -18.32 6.38 -7.93
CA PHE A 83 -17.19 6.32 -7.01
C PHE A 83 -17.04 7.64 -6.23
N THR A 84 -17.10 8.79 -6.89
CA THR A 84 -17.07 10.10 -6.23
C THR A 84 -18.20 10.25 -5.22
N GLN A 85 -19.43 9.84 -5.58
CA GLN A 85 -20.57 9.86 -4.66
C GLN A 85 -20.35 8.97 -3.42
N LEU A 86 -19.71 7.81 -3.57
CA LEU A 86 -19.34 6.97 -2.44
C LEU A 86 -18.35 7.70 -1.51
N ILE A 87 -17.29 8.30 -2.06
CA ILE A 87 -16.29 9.02 -1.26
C ILE A 87 -16.93 10.22 -0.55
N GLU A 88 -17.75 11.01 -1.24
CA GLU A 88 -18.50 12.13 -0.65
C GLU A 88 -19.38 11.66 0.49
N LYS A 89 -20.16 10.58 0.29
CA LYS A 89 -20.99 10.00 1.34
C LYS A 89 -20.17 9.57 2.56
N LEU A 90 -19.02 8.92 2.36
CA LEU A 90 -18.15 8.51 3.47
C LEU A 90 -17.64 9.72 4.26
N LEU A 91 -17.24 10.79 3.58
CA LEU A 91 -16.77 12.03 4.21
C LEU A 91 -17.91 12.78 4.92
N ASP A 92 -19.11 12.78 4.35
CA ASP A 92 -20.31 13.38 4.95
C ASP A 92 -20.75 12.60 6.19
N ASP A 93 -20.70 11.27 6.17
CA ASP A 93 -20.98 10.41 7.32
C ASP A 93 -20.03 10.74 8.48
N PHE A 94 -18.73 10.93 8.20
CA PHE A 94 -17.76 11.40 9.20
C PHE A 94 -18.14 12.78 9.77
N CYS A 95 -18.46 13.74 8.89
CA CYS A 95 -18.84 15.09 9.30
C CYS A 95 -20.10 15.07 10.19
N GLY A 96 -21.10 14.26 9.83
CA GLY A 96 -22.34 14.08 10.59
C GLY A 96 -22.10 13.53 12.00
N VAL A 97 -21.26 12.49 12.14
CA VAL A 97 -20.90 11.90 13.44
C VAL A 97 -20.22 12.92 14.36
N HIS A 98 -19.37 13.78 13.80
CA HIS A 98 -18.63 14.78 14.55
C HIS A 98 -19.34 16.14 14.67
N GLN A 99 -20.54 16.30 14.09
CA GLN A 99 -21.31 17.55 14.04
C GLN A 99 -20.50 18.70 13.41
N LEU A 100 -19.75 18.40 12.35
CA LEU A 100 -18.91 19.34 11.64
C LEU A 100 -19.48 19.63 10.26
N GLU A 101 -19.26 20.84 9.76
CA GLU A 101 -19.46 21.12 8.34
C GLU A 101 -18.23 20.67 7.54
N PRO A 102 -18.40 20.08 6.34
CA PRO A 102 -17.29 19.65 5.50
C PRO A 102 -16.26 20.77 5.26
N ARG A 103 -16.74 21.99 4.96
CA ARG A 103 -15.86 23.18 4.78
C ARG A 103 -15.02 23.47 6.02
N GLY A 104 -15.57 23.26 7.21
CA GLY A 104 -14.85 23.40 8.47
C GLY A 104 -13.70 22.41 8.59
N VAL A 105 -13.96 21.13 8.30
CA VAL A 105 -12.94 20.06 8.32
C VAL A 105 -11.81 20.37 7.34
N PHE A 106 -12.13 20.71 6.09
CA PHE A 106 -11.12 21.08 5.09
C PHE A 106 -10.30 22.29 5.51
N GLY A 107 -10.93 23.32 6.08
CA GLY A 107 -10.23 24.50 6.61
C GLY A 107 -9.31 24.16 7.79
N MET A 108 -9.68 23.20 8.63
CA MET A 108 -8.83 22.70 9.72
C MET A 108 -7.62 21.93 9.18
N VAL A 109 -7.82 21.00 8.24
CA VAL A 109 -6.75 20.22 7.61
C VAL A 109 -5.77 21.13 6.87
N GLN A 110 -6.26 22.10 6.10
CA GLN A 110 -5.40 23.07 5.41
C GLN A 110 -4.59 23.93 6.40
N ARG A 111 -5.17 24.34 7.53
CA ARG A 111 -4.43 25.09 8.56
C ARG A 111 -3.34 24.23 9.20
N ALA A 112 -3.64 22.99 9.57
CA ALA A 112 -2.65 22.07 10.13
C ALA A 112 -1.52 21.74 9.14
N ARG A 113 -1.84 21.66 7.84
CA ARG A 113 -0.82 21.54 6.80
C ARG A 113 0.08 22.78 6.75
N ARG A 114 -0.51 23.99 6.69
CA ARG A 114 0.26 25.25 6.62
C ARG A 114 1.13 25.49 7.85
N SER A 115 0.75 24.98 9.02
CA SER A 115 1.55 25.05 10.24
C SER A 115 2.61 23.94 10.34
N GLY A 116 2.72 23.04 9.36
CA GLY A 116 3.67 21.92 9.37
C GLY A 116 3.28 20.78 10.30
N MET A 117 2.06 20.78 10.83
CA MET A 117 1.56 19.75 11.74
C MET A 117 1.03 18.51 11.01
N LEU A 118 0.58 18.72 9.77
CA LEU A 118 0.31 17.65 8.82
C LEU A 118 1.31 17.76 7.69
N ASP A 119 1.73 16.60 7.21
CA ASP A 119 2.56 16.50 6.03
C ASP A 119 1.88 17.15 4.80
N ASP A 120 2.68 17.77 3.94
CA ASP A 120 2.22 18.50 2.76
C ASP A 120 1.48 17.60 1.76
N GLU A 121 1.72 16.29 1.83
CA GLU A 121 1.15 15.28 0.94
C GLU A 121 -0.09 14.63 1.52
N PHE A 122 -0.35 14.80 2.81
CA PHE A 122 -1.47 14.13 3.47
C PHE A 122 -2.81 14.46 2.81
N LEU A 123 -3.11 15.75 2.62
CA LEU A 123 -4.38 16.14 1.96
C LEU A 123 -4.39 15.78 0.47
N PRO A 124 -3.35 16.06 -0.33
CA PRO A 124 -3.25 15.55 -1.70
C PRO A 124 -3.50 14.04 -1.81
N SER A 125 -2.98 13.24 -0.88
CA SER A 125 -3.14 11.78 -0.86
C SER A 125 -4.57 11.28 -0.68
N ILE A 126 -5.41 12.09 -0.03
CA ILE A 126 -6.82 11.77 0.20
C ILE A 126 -7.61 12.23 -1.01
N LEU A 127 -7.31 13.42 -1.52
CA LEU A 127 -8.02 13.99 -2.66
C LEU A 127 -7.70 13.25 -3.96
N SER A 128 -6.49 12.72 -4.10
CA SER A 128 -6.07 11.96 -5.29
C SER A 128 -6.94 10.73 -5.52
N ILE A 129 -7.58 10.19 -4.48
CA ILE A 129 -8.55 9.10 -4.66
C ILE A 129 -9.69 9.51 -5.60
N THR A 130 -10.08 10.78 -5.57
CA THR A 130 -11.12 11.37 -6.42
C THR A 130 -10.59 11.93 -7.75
N GLU A 131 -9.33 11.67 -8.11
CA GLU A 131 -8.81 12.01 -9.42
C GLU A 131 -9.11 10.89 -10.42
N TYR A 132 -9.65 11.24 -11.60
CA TYR A 132 -10.05 10.25 -12.60
C TYR A 132 -8.87 9.36 -13.05
N ALA A 133 -7.70 9.95 -13.29
CA ALA A 133 -6.50 9.21 -13.67
C ALA A 133 -6.09 8.17 -12.63
N TYR A 134 -6.14 8.54 -11.34
CA TYR A 134 -5.88 7.61 -10.23
C TYR A 134 -6.92 6.49 -10.21
N PHE A 135 -8.20 6.84 -10.33
CA PHE A 135 -9.29 5.89 -10.35
C PHE A 135 -9.12 4.85 -11.46
N VAL A 136 -8.89 5.27 -12.70
CA VAL A 136 -8.69 4.36 -13.84
C VAL A 136 -7.49 3.45 -13.64
N GLU A 137 -6.36 3.99 -13.15
CA GLU A 137 -5.16 3.20 -12.85
C GLU A 137 -5.46 2.10 -11.83
N GLN A 138 -6.14 2.44 -10.71
CA GLN A 138 -6.48 1.46 -9.69
C GLN A 138 -7.49 0.43 -10.17
N MET A 139 -8.53 0.85 -10.90
CA MET A 139 -9.50 -0.08 -11.48
C MET A 139 -8.83 -1.07 -12.42
N GLY A 140 -7.90 -0.61 -13.27
CA GLY A 140 -7.14 -1.47 -14.15
C GLY A 140 -6.20 -2.43 -13.42
N LEU A 141 -5.63 -2.04 -12.29
CA LEU A 141 -4.80 -2.92 -11.46
C LEU A 141 -5.63 -4.00 -10.77
N MET A 142 -6.81 -3.63 -10.25
CA MET A 142 -7.75 -4.55 -9.61
C MET A 142 -8.33 -5.55 -10.62
N ALA A 143 -8.72 -5.08 -11.82
CA ALA A 143 -9.20 -5.93 -12.92
C ALA A 143 -8.21 -7.04 -13.28
N ARG A 144 -6.91 -6.72 -13.19
CA ARG A 144 -5.80 -7.63 -13.52
C ARG A 144 -5.30 -8.43 -12.32
N GLU A 145 -5.83 -8.25 -11.12
CA GLU A 145 -5.30 -8.84 -9.90
C GLU A 145 -5.28 -10.37 -9.95
N ASP A 146 -6.40 -11.01 -10.30
CA ASP A 146 -6.48 -12.46 -10.42
C ASP A 146 -5.51 -13.02 -11.47
N ASN A 147 -5.30 -12.30 -12.56
CA ASN A 147 -4.34 -12.66 -13.61
C ASN A 147 -2.90 -12.56 -13.08
N ASN A 148 -2.58 -11.48 -12.37
CA ASN A 148 -1.27 -11.26 -11.77
C ASN A 148 -0.96 -12.31 -10.68
N LEU A 149 -1.93 -12.63 -9.83
CA LEU A 149 -1.81 -13.66 -8.80
C LEU A 149 -1.62 -15.04 -9.42
N ARG A 150 -2.39 -15.40 -10.45
CA ARG A 150 -2.22 -16.67 -11.18
C ARG A 150 -0.84 -16.74 -11.84
N ARG A 151 -0.47 -15.71 -12.61
CA ARG A 151 0.84 -15.61 -13.28
C ARG A 151 2.00 -15.78 -12.30
N ALA A 152 2.00 -15.06 -11.18
CA ALA A 152 3.06 -15.17 -10.17
C ALA A 152 3.16 -16.58 -9.58
N ARG A 153 2.03 -17.25 -9.34
CA ARG A 153 1.98 -18.64 -8.84
C ARG A 153 2.49 -19.64 -9.89
N ASP A 154 2.09 -19.48 -11.14
CA ASP A 154 2.51 -20.36 -12.23
C ASP A 154 4.03 -20.24 -12.46
N LEU A 155 4.58 -19.03 -12.46
CA LEU A 155 6.01 -18.79 -12.54
C LEU A 155 6.78 -19.37 -11.35
N ALA A 156 6.22 -19.29 -10.14
CA ALA A 156 6.84 -19.90 -8.96
C ALA A 156 6.94 -21.44 -9.07
N ASN A 157 5.95 -22.08 -9.70
CA ASN A 157 5.90 -23.54 -9.87
C ASN A 157 6.80 -24.05 -11.01
N ASN A 158 6.95 -23.27 -12.09
CA ASN A 158 7.70 -23.69 -13.28
C ASN A 158 9.23 -23.64 -13.11
N THR A 159 9.72 -23.29 -11.92
CA THR A 159 11.15 -23.07 -11.65
C THR A 159 12.01 -24.33 -11.47
N MET A 160 11.46 -25.54 -11.61
CA MET A 160 12.23 -26.76 -11.39
C MET A 160 13.44 -26.94 -12.34
N GLU A 161 13.62 -26.08 -13.35
CA GLU A 161 14.68 -26.22 -14.36
C GLU A 161 15.74 -25.10 -14.40
N SER A 162 15.62 -24.05 -13.58
CA SER A 162 16.58 -22.94 -13.58
C SER A 162 17.77 -23.24 -12.65
N LYS A 163 18.91 -23.66 -13.23
CA LYS A 163 20.15 -23.92 -12.48
C LYS A 163 20.89 -22.67 -11.99
N ASP A 164 20.55 -21.48 -12.47
CA ASP A 164 21.42 -20.30 -12.36
C ASP A 164 20.79 -19.08 -11.67
N GLY A 165 19.67 -19.23 -10.95
CA GLY A 165 19.12 -18.12 -10.16
C GLY A 165 17.99 -18.50 -9.22
N GLU A 166 17.97 -17.90 -8.03
CA GLU A 166 16.88 -18.01 -7.07
C GLU A 166 15.63 -17.29 -7.61
N ASN A 167 14.62 -18.03 -8.04
CA ASN A 167 13.36 -17.44 -8.49
C ASN A 167 12.57 -16.89 -7.32
N ILE A 168 12.36 -15.57 -7.33
CA ILE A 168 11.58 -14.86 -6.32
C ILE A 168 10.10 -14.75 -6.66
N SER A 169 9.65 -15.33 -7.80
CA SER A 169 8.24 -15.32 -8.18
C SER A 169 7.34 -15.94 -7.13
N GLY A 170 6.16 -15.36 -6.99
CA GLY A 170 5.12 -15.84 -6.08
C GLY A 170 4.30 -14.72 -5.49
N VAL A 171 3.34 -15.12 -4.65
CA VAL A 171 2.57 -14.19 -3.82
C VAL A 171 3.19 -14.24 -2.43
N TRP A 172 3.59 -13.08 -1.91
CA TRP A 172 4.29 -12.94 -0.64
C TRP A 172 3.43 -12.11 0.31
N ARG A 173 3.44 -12.46 1.59
CA ARG A 173 2.81 -11.66 2.65
C ARG A 173 3.85 -11.25 3.67
N ILE A 174 3.68 -10.06 4.25
CA ILE A 174 4.56 -9.61 5.33
C ILE A 174 4.52 -10.63 6.47
N ALA A 175 5.68 -10.95 7.02
CA ALA A 175 5.88 -11.87 8.11
C ALA A 175 6.96 -11.32 9.04
N THR A 176 7.01 -11.84 10.26
CA THR A 176 8.14 -11.66 11.16
C THR A 176 9.39 -12.35 10.60
N LYS A 177 10.55 -12.05 11.17
CA LYS A 177 11.84 -12.66 10.77
C LYS A 177 11.86 -14.18 10.95
N ASP A 178 11.10 -14.70 11.91
CA ASP A 178 10.88 -16.13 12.17
C ASP A 178 9.72 -16.73 11.35
N GLY A 179 9.04 -15.92 10.52
CA GLY A 179 8.04 -16.40 9.57
C GLY A 179 6.62 -16.56 10.13
N ALA A 180 6.36 -16.00 11.32
CA ALA A 180 5.00 -15.80 11.82
C ALA A 180 4.32 -14.67 11.04
N LEU A 181 3.01 -14.81 10.78
CA LEU A 181 2.25 -13.78 10.09
C LEU A 181 1.72 -12.70 11.06
N GLU A 182 1.80 -12.96 12.36
CA GLU A 182 1.40 -12.04 13.41
C GLU A 182 2.58 -11.11 13.76
N LEU A 183 2.55 -9.89 13.23
CA LEU A 183 3.56 -8.86 13.50
C LEU A 183 3.24 -8.16 14.82
N THR A 184 3.54 -8.81 15.95
CA THR A 184 3.32 -8.23 17.29
C THR A 184 4.43 -7.27 17.73
N ASP A 185 5.57 -7.24 17.03
CA ASP A 185 6.74 -6.44 17.42
C ASP A 185 7.38 -5.72 16.23
N VAL A 186 6.71 -4.66 15.76
CA VAL A 186 7.32 -3.71 14.83
C VAL A 186 8.01 -2.62 15.64
N LYS A 187 9.21 -2.98 16.10
CA LYS A 187 10.15 -2.26 16.98
C LYS A 187 10.35 -0.78 16.64
N ALA A 188 11.05 -0.08 17.55
CA ALA A 188 11.62 1.28 17.39
C ALA A 188 12.35 1.56 16.05
N GLY A 189 12.78 0.52 15.33
CA GLY A 189 13.33 0.66 13.98
C GLY A 189 12.34 1.23 12.96
N LEU A 190 11.06 0.83 13.01
CA LEU A 190 10.04 1.35 12.09
C LEU A 190 9.77 2.83 12.38
N ASP A 191 9.72 3.24 13.64
CA ASP A 191 9.47 4.65 13.97
C ASP A 191 10.57 5.56 13.48
N ARG A 192 11.83 5.12 13.62
CA ARG A 192 12.96 5.85 13.04
C ARG A 192 12.83 5.94 11.52
N TYR A 193 12.41 4.87 10.86
CA TYR A 193 12.17 4.88 9.42
C TYR A 193 11.00 5.80 9.02
N LEU A 194 9.86 5.73 9.70
CA LEU A 194 8.69 6.58 9.46
C LEU A 194 9.04 8.05 9.66
N ALA A 195 9.73 8.39 10.74
CA ALA A 195 10.28 9.73 10.93
C ALA A 195 11.29 10.10 9.84
N ALA A 196 12.08 9.13 9.36
CA ALA A 196 13.05 9.35 8.31
C ALA A 196 12.41 9.68 6.94
N VAL A 197 11.28 9.05 6.61
CA VAL A 197 10.49 9.35 5.40
C VAL A 197 9.55 10.55 5.57
N GLY A 198 9.58 11.23 6.72
CA GLY A 198 8.79 12.45 6.96
C GLY A 198 7.37 12.21 7.48
N VAL A 199 7.02 10.99 7.89
CA VAL A 199 5.70 10.72 8.48
C VAL A 199 5.59 11.43 9.84
N PRO A 200 4.57 12.29 10.04
CA PRO A 200 4.34 12.94 11.32
C PRO A 200 4.14 11.91 12.45
N ARG A 201 4.70 12.20 13.64
CA ARG A 201 4.62 11.29 14.81
C ARG A 201 3.19 10.89 15.15
N SER A 202 2.25 11.83 15.03
CA SER A 202 0.81 11.64 15.23
C SER A 202 0.16 10.64 14.27
N LEU A 203 0.79 10.39 13.11
CA LEU A 203 0.37 9.41 12.12
C LEU A 203 1.17 8.11 12.21
N CYS A 204 2.26 8.02 12.99
CA CYS A 204 3.03 6.77 13.07
C CYS A 204 2.18 5.57 13.50
N GLY A 205 1.32 5.73 14.52
CA GLY A 205 0.41 4.67 14.95
C GLY A 205 -0.55 4.20 13.86
N LEU A 206 -0.95 5.13 12.99
CA LEU A 206 -1.76 4.85 11.82
C LEU A 206 -0.99 4.03 10.76
N PHE A 207 0.22 4.49 10.41
CA PHE A 207 1.09 3.81 9.45
C PHE A 207 1.49 2.42 9.94
N ARG A 208 1.66 2.24 11.26
CA ARG A 208 1.78 0.93 11.89
C ARG A 208 0.53 0.11 11.58
N GLY A 209 -0.65 0.52 12.03
CA GLY A 209 -1.90 -0.24 11.82
C GLY A 209 -2.17 -0.58 10.35
N SER A 210 -1.82 0.31 9.42
CA SER A 210 -2.02 0.08 7.99
C SER A 210 -1.02 -0.90 7.36
N LEU A 211 0.11 -1.22 8.00
CA LEU A 211 1.06 -2.21 7.52
C LEU A 211 0.53 -3.65 7.59
N PHE A 212 -0.48 -3.94 8.41
CA PHE A 212 -0.64 -5.29 8.95
C PHE A 212 -1.76 -6.18 8.38
N SER A 213 -2.80 -5.65 7.73
CA SER A 213 -3.98 -6.51 7.55
C SER A 213 -4.02 -7.36 6.28
N THR A 214 -3.48 -6.97 5.12
CA THR A 214 -3.75 -7.74 3.88
C THR A 214 -2.69 -7.67 2.78
N LYS A 215 -1.55 -7.03 3.04
CA LYS A 215 -0.65 -6.61 1.96
C LYS A 215 0.04 -7.78 1.29
N GLY A 216 -0.35 -7.99 0.04
CA GLY A 216 0.29 -8.92 -0.86
C GLY A 216 1.39 -8.22 -1.63
N LEU A 217 2.55 -8.85 -1.68
CA LEU A 217 3.56 -8.54 -2.68
C LEU A 217 3.48 -9.63 -3.75
N VAL A 218 3.03 -9.27 -4.94
CA VAL A 218 2.96 -10.16 -6.09
C VAL A 218 4.23 -9.94 -6.92
N VAL A 219 5.00 -11.01 -7.10
CA VAL A 219 6.28 -10.97 -7.81
C VAL A 219 6.21 -11.92 -9.00
N ALA A 220 6.47 -11.40 -10.19
CA ALA A 220 6.55 -12.19 -11.43
C ALA A 220 7.90 -11.94 -12.10
N GLN A 221 8.75 -12.97 -12.13
CA GLN A 221 10.07 -12.94 -12.76
C GLN A 221 10.06 -13.72 -14.08
N GLU A 222 10.34 -13.04 -15.20
CA GLU A 222 10.37 -13.61 -16.54
C GLU A 222 11.53 -13.02 -17.35
N ARG A 223 12.35 -13.91 -17.95
CA ARG A 223 13.40 -13.53 -18.92
C ARG A 223 14.31 -12.37 -18.44
N GLY A 224 14.69 -12.38 -17.16
CA GLY A 224 15.56 -11.36 -16.58
C GLY A 224 14.86 -10.04 -16.22
N THR A 225 13.53 -9.97 -16.31
CA THR A 225 12.73 -8.86 -15.80
C THR A 225 11.89 -9.34 -14.62
N VAL A 226 11.79 -8.52 -13.58
CA VAL A 226 10.90 -8.75 -12.44
C VAL A 226 9.85 -7.66 -12.40
N THR A 227 8.59 -8.06 -12.25
CA THR A 227 7.46 -7.15 -11.99
C THR A 227 6.99 -7.35 -10.55
N PHE A 228 6.90 -6.26 -9.81
CA PHE A 228 6.35 -6.18 -8.46
C PHE A 228 5.03 -5.44 -8.49
N ILE A 229 4.04 -6.02 -7.82
CA ILE A 229 2.80 -5.34 -7.49
C ILE A 229 2.66 -5.38 -5.98
N SER A 230 2.69 -4.21 -5.36
CA SER A 230 2.64 -4.07 -3.92
C SER A 230 1.55 -3.10 -3.52
N ASP A 231 0.76 -3.45 -2.51
CA ASP A 231 -0.08 -2.47 -1.83
C ASP A 231 0.82 -1.45 -1.11
N THR A 232 0.48 -0.18 -1.17
CA THR A 232 1.23 0.87 -0.46
C THR A 232 1.23 0.67 1.06
N ILE A 233 2.10 1.39 1.77
CA ILE A 233 2.15 1.37 3.24
C ILE A 233 0.81 1.78 3.88
N THR A 234 -0.03 2.54 3.19
CA THR A 234 -1.40 2.86 3.65
C THR A 234 -2.45 1.86 3.17
N GLY A 235 -2.12 1.01 2.20
CA GLY A 235 -3.05 0.07 1.56
C GLY A 235 -4.14 0.75 0.75
N ARG A 236 -3.92 2.01 0.34
CA ARG A 236 -4.90 2.80 -0.42
C ARG A 236 -4.86 2.58 -1.93
N HIS A 237 -3.73 2.07 -2.42
CA HIS A 237 -3.52 1.74 -3.82
C HIS A 237 -2.41 0.71 -3.97
N LYS A 238 -2.37 0.11 -5.16
CA LYS A 238 -1.28 -0.73 -5.64
C LYS A 238 -0.25 0.11 -6.39
N GLN A 239 1.02 -0.23 -6.21
CA GLN A 239 2.15 0.27 -6.97
C GLN A 239 2.69 -0.86 -7.84
N VAL A 240 3.09 -0.53 -9.07
CA VAL A 240 3.73 -1.48 -9.98
C VAL A 240 5.14 -1.02 -10.32
N PHE A 241 6.12 -1.91 -10.14
CA PHE A 241 7.50 -1.69 -10.53
C PHE A 241 7.96 -2.79 -11.48
N THR A 242 8.65 -2.42 -12.55
CA THR A 242 9.27 -3.36 -13.50
C THR A 242 10.76 -3.09 -13.57
N THR A 243 11.59 -4.11 -13.36
CA THR A 243 13.06 -3.97 -13.25
C THR A 243 13.77 -3.85 -14.61
N ASP A 244 13.32 -2.93 -15.44
CA ASP A 244 13.90 -2.65 -16.76
C ASP A 244 14.83 -1.42 -16.76
N GLY A 245 15.09 -0.85 -15.59
CA GLY A 245 15.94 0.34 -15.43
C GLY A 245 15.30 1.64 -15.91
N GLN A 246 14.05 1.61 -16.39
CA GLN A 246 13.38 2.81 -16.84
C GLN A 246 12.88 3.64 -15.66
N ARG A 247 13.00 4.96 -15.81
CA ARG A 247 12.42 5.92 -14.90
C ARG A 247 10.91 6.00 -15.12
N ARG A 248 10.13 5.83 -14.06
CA ARG A 248 8.66 5.96 -14.07
C ARG A 248 8.17 6.82 -12.94
N ASP A 249 7.12 7.59 -13.19
CA ASP A 249 6.46 8.39 -12.17
C ASP A 249 5.37 7.56 -11.50
N VAL A 250 5.69 6.99 -10.33
CA VAL A 250 4.81 6.13 -9.54
C VAL A 250 4.26 6.91 -8.36
N LEU A 251 2.98 6.71 -8.07
CA LEU A 251 2.32 7.26 -6.88
C LEU A 251 3.04 6.76 -5.63
N ASN A 252 3.44 7.65 -4.73
CA ASN A 252 4.03 7.28 -3.45
C ASN A 252 2.93 6.96 -2.40
N ALA A 253 3.31 6.69 -1.15
CA ALA A 253 2.33 6.43 -0.08
C ALA A 253 1.34 7.61 0.15
N GLY A 254 1.76 8.83 -0.17
CA GLY A 254 0.97 10.06 -0.18
C GLY A 254 0.22 10.31 -1.50
N GLY A 255 0.12 9.34 -2.42
CA GLY A 255 -0.60 9.51 -3.68
C GLY A 255 -0.01 10.58 -4.61
N ILE A 256 1.23 11.02 -4.38
CA ILE A 256 1.95 11.97 -5.24
C ILE A 256 2.85 11.18 -6.18
N ARG A 257 2.77 11.48 -7.48
CA ARG A 257 3.68 10.91 -8.47
C ARG A 257 5.10 11.42 -8.22
N SER A 258 5.98 10.46 -7.97
CA SER A 258 7.41 10.71 -7.77
C SER A 258 8.21 9.83 -8.74
N PRO A 259 9.39 10.26 -9.21
CA PRO A 259 10.19 9.46 -10.12
C PRO A 259 10.88 8.31 -9.40
N TRP A 260 10.65 7.09 -9.87
CA TRP A 260 11.27 5.86 -9.40
C TRP A 260 12.04 5.17 -10.52
N VAL A 261 13.06 4.41 -10.15
CA VAL A 261 13.79 3.49 -11.03
C VAL A 261 13.81 2.12 -10.36
N ALA A 262 13.46 1.08 -11.11
CA ALA A 262 13.54 -0.30 -10.65
C ALA A 262 14.56 -1.06 -11.52
N SER A 263 15.46 -1.81 -10.89
CA SER A 263 16.51 -2.56 -11.58
C SER A 263 16.86 -3.85 -10.85
N LEU A 264 17.54 -4.76 -11.55
CA LEU A 264 18.26 -5.88 -10.94
C LEU A 264 19.72 -5.50 -10.77
N ASP A 265 20.30 -5.78 -9.61
CA ASP A 265 21.74 -5.64 -9.40
C ASP A 265 22.52 -6.90 -9.85
N ALA A 266 23.85 -6.85 -9.73
CA ALA A 266 24.72 -7.95 -10.13
C ALA A 266 24.50 -9.24 -9.31
N GLY A 267 23.89 -9.14 -8.13
CA GLY A 267 23.53 -10.28 -7.28
C GLY A 267 22.11 -10.80 -7.54
N GLY A 268 21.40 -10.27 -8.55
CA GLY A 268 20.00 -10.63 -8.82
C GLY A 268 19.02 -10.05 -7.81
N ARG A 269 19.45 -9.10 -6.97
CA ARG A 269 18.57 -8.40 -6.04
C ARG A 269 17.79 -7.34 -6.78
N VAL A 270 16.55 -7.16 -6.38
CA VAL A 270 15.69 -6.13 -6.94
C VAL A 270 15.91 -4.87 -6.14
N VAL A 271 16.22 -3.77 -6.83
CA VAL A 271 16.41 -2.45 -6.24
C VAL A 271 15.39 -1.49 -6.84
N VAL A 272 14.57 -0.87 -6.00
CA VAL A 272 13.62 0.17 -6.37
C VAL A 272 14.01 1.46 -5.65
N ARG A 273 14.32 2.50 -6.42
CA ARG A 273 14.89 3.75 -5.92
C ARG A 273 14.04 4.94 -6.30
N SER A 274 13.59 5.71 -5.31
CA SER A 274 12.99 7.04 -5.51
C SER A 274 14.09 8.06 -5.74
N LEU A 275 14.04 8.75 -6.88
CA LEU A 275 15.02 9.77 -7.26
C LEU A 275 14.71 11.14 -6.64
N LYS A 276 13.46 11.36 -6.28
CA LYS A 276 12.97 12.60 -5.68
C LYS A 276 11.82 12.26 -4.73
N PRO A 277 12.11 11.62 -3.59
CA PRO A 277 11.09 11.35 -2.59
C PRO A 277 10.53 12.69 -2.12
N SER A 278 9.23 12.83 -2.24
CA SER A 278 8.51 14.00 -1.78
C SER A 278 8.53 14.05 -0.25
N GLY A 279 8.42 15.25 0.33
CA GLY A 279 8.59 15.47 1.77
C GLY A 279 10.04 15.45 2.27
N LEU A 280 11.01 15.01 1.45
CA LEU A 280 12.44 14.97 1.83
C LEU A 280 13.26 16.06 1.15
N SER A 281 14.36 16.45 1.82
CA SER A 281 15.29 17.46 1.31
C SER A 281 16.01 17.00 0.03
N LYS A 282 16.50 17.95 -0.76
CA LYS A 282 17.25 17.67 -1.98
C LYS A 282 18.48 16.81 -1.68
N GLY A 283 18.65 15.73 -2.45
CA GLY A 283 19.74 14.78 -2.27
C GLY A 283 19.37 13.55 -1.44
N CYS A 284 18.17 13.54 -0.83
CA CYS A 284 17.63 12.33 -0.22
C CYS A 284 17.10 11.34 -1.26
N ALA A 285 17.15 10.05 -0.94
CA ALA A 285 16.54 8.99 -1.72
C ALA A 285 15.86 7.96 -0.80
N ILE A 286 14.83 7.29 -1.31
CA ILE A 286 14.25 6.10 -0.67
C ILE A 286 14.62 4.91 -1.54
N VAL A 287 15.22 3.89 -0.94
CA VAL A 287 15.66 2.67 -1.63
C VAL A 287 15.01 1.48 -0.97
N TYR A 288 14.36 0.65 -1.78
CA TYR A 288 13.89 -0.66 -1.35
C TYR A 288 14.69 -1.72 -2.09
N THR A 289 15.30 -2.64 -1.33
CA THR A 289 16.07 -3.76 -1.88
C THR A 289 15.43 -5.07 -1.45
N TRP A 290 14.98 -5.88 -2.41
CA TRP A 290 14.46 -7.22 -2.16
C TRP A 290 15.49 -8.29 -2.54
N GLU A 291 15.68 -9.23 -1.64
CA GLU A 291 16.51 -10.41 -1.85
C GLU A 291 15.93 -11.64 -1.16
N LEU A 292 16.19 -12.81 -1.72
CA LEU A 292 15.79 -14.06 -1.09
C LEU A 292 16.79 -14.43 0.02
N VAL A 293 16.28 -14.75 1.20
CA VAL A 293 17.07 -15.19 2.36
C VAL A 293 16.43 -16.47 2.90
N GLY A 294 16.89 -17.60 2.36
CA GLY A 294 16.28 -18.90 2.64
C GLY A 294 14.83 -18.96 2.13
N PRO A 295 13.83 -19.27 2.98
CA PRO A 295 12.43 -19.32 2.56
C PRO A 295 11.73 -17.95 2.57
N HIS A 296 12.44 -16.89 2.95
CA HIS A 296 11.89 -15.55 3.10
C HIS A 296 12.38 -14.63 1.99
N LEU A 297 11.53 -13.67 1.60
CA LEU A 297 11.97 -12.51 0.85
C LEU A 297 12.22 -11.39 1.87
N ARG A 298 13.45 -10.89 1.95
CA ARG A 298 13.80 -9.73 2.78
C ARG A 298 13.70 -8.47 1.92
N CYS A 299 13.06 -7.43 2.45
CA CYS A 299 13.09 -6.08 1.90
C CYS A 299 13.82 -5.16 2.86
N THR A 300 14.93 -4.58 2.44
CA THR A 300 15.61 -3.49 3.15
C THR A 300 15.08 -2.16 2.62
N ALA A 301 14.42 -1.40 3.48
CA ALA A 301 13.95 -0.05 3.21
C ALA A 301 14.92 0.96 3.80
N GLU A 302 15.55 1.75 2.93
CA GLU A 302 16.60 2.70 3.28
C GLU A 302 16.15 4.12 2.93
N VAL A 303 16.34 5.04 3.87
CA VAL A 303 16.26 6.47 3.61
C VAL A 303 17.68 6.99 3.60
N GLU A 304 18.19 7.25 2.40
CA GLU A 304 19.49 7.88 2.22
C GLU A 304 19.36 9.39 2.40
N ARG A 305 20.19 9.96 3.26
CA ARG A 305 20.26 11.38 3.56
C ARG A 305 21.72 11.85 3.50
N PRO A 306 21.98 13.16 3.33
CA PRO A 306 23.35 13.69 3.35
C PRO A 306 24.13 13.39 4.63
N ASP A 307 23.43 13.22 5.76
CA ASP A 307 23.98 13.00 7.10
C ASP A 307 24.02 11.51 7.52
N GLY A 308 23.45 10.60 6.73
CA GLY A 308 23.46 9.17 7.02
C GLY A 308 22.37 8.37 6.33
N ILE A 309 22.28 7.09 6.68
CA ILE A 309 21.27 6.17 6.14
C ILE A 309 20.45 5.63 7.30
N VAL A 310 19.12 5.73 7.20
CA VAL A 310 18.19 5.08 8.13
C VAL A 310 17.62 3.85 7.47
N VAL A 311 17.74 2.70 8.13
CA VAL A 311 17.36 1.39 7.57
C VAL A 311 16.28 0.71 8.41
N HIS A 312 15.32 0.10 7.72
CA HIS A 312 14.35 -0.83 8.29
C HIS A 312 14.22 -2.08 7.42
N GLU A 313 14.02 -3.25 8.03
CA GLU A 313 13.87 -4.51 7.32
C GLU A 313 12.43 -5.02 7.44
N PHE A 314 11.83 -5.36 6.31
CA PHE A 314 10.60 -6.15 6.24
C PHE A 314 10.94 -7.57 5.79
N PHE A 315 10.24 -8.56 6.33
CA PHE A 315 10.34 -9.94 5.89
C PHE A 315 9.00 -10.35 5.29
N TYR A 316 9.07 -11.22 4.28
CA TYR A 316 7.89 -11.76 3.64
C TYR A 316 7.98 -13.28 3.54
N LYS A 317 6.83 -13.93 3.70
CA LYS A 317 6.65 -15.36 3.54
C LYS A 317 5.84 -15.65 2.28
N ARG A 318 6.37 -16.56 1.45
CA ARG A 318 5.69 -16.99 0.24
C ARG A 318 4.41 -17.73 0.63
N GLN A 319 3.29 -17.34 0.03
CA GLN A 319 2.02 -18.01 0.19
C GLN A 319 2.03 -19.34 -0.56
N PRO A 320 1.50 -20.42 0.04
CA PRO A 320 1.37 -21.69 -0.66
C PRO A 320 0.41 -21.52 -1.84
N VAL A 321 0.68 -22.21 -2.93
CA VAL A 321 -0.26 -22.30 -4.05
C VAL A 321 -1.47 -23.10 -3.57
N PRO A 322 -2.71 -22.57 -3.67
CA PRO A 322 -3.89 -23.33 -3.34
C PRO A 322 -3.88 -24.62 -4.16
N LYS A 323 -3.88 -25.78 -3.50
CA LYS A 323 -4.07 -27.06 -4.21
C LYS A 323 -5.40 -26.95 -4.92
N LYS A 324 -5.42 -27.13 -6.25
CA LYS A 324 -6.68 -27.30 -6.99
C LYS A 324 -7.45 -28.38 -6.25
N ARG A 325 -8.56 -28.01 -5.60
CA ARG A 325 -9.48 -29.01 -5.08
C ARG A 325 -9.88 -29.80 -6.31
N ASP A 326 -9.54 -31.08 -6.35
CA ASP A 326 -9.93 -31.95 -7.44
C ASP A 326 -11.43 -31.76 -7.64
N ALA A 327 -11.82 -31.19 -8.78
CA ALA A 327 -13.23 -30.97 -9.13
C ALA A 327 -13.95 -32.30 -9.44
N GLY A 328 -13.40 -33.43 -8.97
CA GLY A 328 -13.88 -34.78 -9.18
C GLY A 328 -14.48 -35.36 -7.91
N GLY A 329 -15.79 -35.23 -7.79
CA GLY A 329 -16.54 -35.89 -6.72
C GLY A 329 -18.03 -35.56 -6.68
N GLY A 330 -18.63 -35.08 -7.77
CA GLY A 330 -20.08 -35.03 -7.89
C GLY A 330 -20.59 -36.41 -8.28
N PRO A 331 -21.44 -37.08 -7.47
CA PRO A 331 -22.00 -38.36 -7.84
C PRO A 331 -22.98 -38.14 -9.00
N HIS A 332 -22.69 -38.75 -10.16
CA HIS A 332 -23.75 -39.06 -11.11
C HIS A 332 -24.76 -39.95 -10.39
N LYS A 333 -25.96 -39.41 -10.15
CA LYS A 333 -27.17 -40.18 -9.89
C LYS A 333 -28.13 -39.96 -11.05
#